data_AF-A0A0M4M369-F1
#
_entry.id   AF-A0A0M4M369-F1
#
_cell.length_a   1.000
_cell.length_b   1.000
_cell.length_c   1.000
_cell.angle_alpha   90.00
_cell.angle_beta   90.00
_cell.angle_gamma   90.00
#
_symmetry.space_group_name_H-M   'P 1'
#
loop_
_entity.id
_entity.type
_entity.pdbx_description
1 polymer ?
#
loop_
_entity_poly.entity_id
_entity_poly.type
_entity_poly.pdbx_seq_one_letter_code
_entity_poly.pdbx_strand_id
1 'polypeptide(L)'
;MHKQSPVGCEGVKMKKPIFVNSNEILLVTYSDGEHIARSGHFYDEFEILEVLNGTEGAEQVFRLDLETKHYEDFSEEIAETYIRDNSICLDGAVEHPFIENSNAYAELLKEQKAQKSNDIIYGRYEQQHRLRAYDLV
;
A
#
# COMPACT_ATOMS: atom_id res chain seq x y z
N MET A 1 36.92 3.28 10.36
CA MET A 1 35.85 3.23 9.34
C MET A 1 34.57 2.77 10.04
N HIS A 2 33.73 3.72 10.45
CA HIS A 2 32.42 3.41 11.02
C HIS A 2 31.50 3.03 9.85
N LYS A 3 31.23 1.73 9.69
CA LYS A 3 30.14 1.27 8.83
C LYS A 3 28.85 1.70 9.52
N GLN A 4 28.21 2.76 9.03
CA GLN A 4 26.81 3.00 9.34
C GLN A 4 26.03 1.83 8.74
N SER A 5 25.42 1.05 9.61
CA SER A 5 24.43 0.05 9.24
C SER A 5 23.35 0.70 8.38
N PRO A 6 22.83 0.02 7.33
CA PRO A 6 21.64 0.50 6.66
C PRO A 6 20.53 0.63 7.71
N VAL A 7 19.93 1.82 7.75
CA VAL A 7 18.73 2.11 8.54
C VAL A 7 17.74 0.98 8.27
N GLY A 8 17.37 0.30 9.34
CA GLY A 8 16.56 -0.90 9.27
C GLY A 8 15.31 -0.64 8.43
N CYS A 9 15.05 -1.55 7.50
CA CYS A 9 13.68 -1.90 7.17
C CYS A 9 13.06 -2.35 8.50
N GLU A 10 12.50 -1.42 9.26
CA GLU A 10 11.66 -1.75 10.41
C GLU A 10 10.65 -2.77 9.91
N GLY A 11 10.61 -3.90 10.62
CA GLY A 11 10.08 -5.14 10.08
C GLY A 11 8.73 -4.92 9.43
N VAL A 12 8.60 -5.38 8.18
CA VAL A 12 7.31 -5.64 7.56
C VAL A 12 6.53 -6.45 8.60
N LYS A 13 5.59 -5.81 9.30
CA LYS A 13 4.66 -6.51 10.17
C LYS A 13 4.02 -7.51 9.24
N MET A 14 4.33 -8.80 9.41
CA MET A 14 3.53 -9.86 8.83
C MET A 14 2.17 -9.73 9.50
N LYS A 15 1.31 -8.91 8.91
CA LYS A 15 -0.08 -8.79 9.29
C LYS A 15 -0.77 -10.10 8.98
N LYS A 16 -1.76 -10.41 9.81
CA LYS A 16 -2.51 -11.66 9.71
C LYS A 16 -3.07 -11.76 8.30
N PRO A 17 -2.88 -12.90 7.62
CA PRO A 17 -3.46 -13.07 6.30
C PRO A 17 -4.98 -12.91 6.38
N ILE A 18 -5.55 -12.17 5.44
CA ILE A 18 -7.00 -11.99 5.34
C ILE A 18 -7.56 -13.21 4.64
N PHE A 19 -8.54 -13.85 5.29
CA PHE A 19 -9.27 -14.99 4.75
C PHE A 19 -10.76 -14.68 4.77
N VAL A 20 -11.45 -15.10 3.72
CA VAL A 20 -12.92 -15.09 3.67
C VAL A 20 -13.38 -16.53 3.55
N ASN A 21 -14.01 -17.04 4.61
CA ASN A 21 -14.53 -18.38 4.67
C ASN A 21 -15.70 -18.57 3.68
N SER A 22 -16.05 -19.82 3.39
CA SER A 22 -17.17 -20.13 2.49
C SER A 22 -18.54 -19.68 3.00
N ASN A 23 -18.68 -19.46 4.31
CA ASN A 23 -19.88 -18.92 4.95
C ASN A 23 -19.82 -17.39 5.13
N GLU A 24 -18.77 -16.75 4.64
CA GLU A 24 -18.57 -15.30 4.67
C GLU A 24 -18.76 -14.70 3.26
N ILE A 25 -19.08 -13.42 3.22
CA ILE A 25 -19.23 -12.63 2.00
C ILE A 25 -18.19 -11.53 2.00
N LEU A 26 -17.49 -11.39 0.88
CA LEU A 26 -16.75 -10.19 0.51
C LEU A 26 -17.74 -9.18 -0.10
N LEU A 27 -17.87 -8.02 0.53
CA LEU A 27 -18.71 -6.92 0.06
C LEU A 27 -17.83 -5.73 -0.32
N VAL A 28 -17.95 -5.29 -1.56
CA VAL A 28 -17.29 -4.09 -2.08
C VAL A 28 -18.35 -3.03 -2.31
N THR A 29 -18.14 -1.83 -1.80
CA THR A 29 -19.07 -0.70 -1.94
C THR A 29 -18.47 0.40 -2.81
N TYR A 30 -19.35 1.11 -3.49
CA TYR A 30 -19.02 2.24 -4.36
C TYR A 30 -19.77 3.50 -3.92
N SER A 31 -19.23 4.66 -4.28
CA SER A 31 -19.77 5.97 -3.89
C SER A 31 -21.16 6.29 -4.45
N ASP A 32 -21.59 5.61 -5.51
CA ASP A 32 -22.92 5.74 -6.12
C ASP A 32 -23.99 4.86 -5.45
N GLY A 33 -23.61 4.08 -4.43
CA GLY A 33 -24.48 3.15 -3.71
C GLY A 33 -24.59 1.77 -4.37
N GLU A 34 -23.88 1.53 -5.48
CA GLU A 34 -23.71 0.18 -6.02
C GLU A 34 -22.87 -0.68 -5.06
N HIS A 35 -23.03 -2.00 -5.17
CA HIS A 35 -22.26 -2.94 -4.37
C HIS A 35 -22.07 -4.26 -5.10
N ILE A 36 -20.89 -4.85 -4.92
CA ILE A 36 -20.58 -6.21 -5.36
C ILE A 36 -20.45 -7.08 -4.11
N ALA A 37 -21.23 -8.15 -4.07
CA ALA A 37 -21.13 -9.17 -3.02
C ALA A 37 -20.69 -10.50 -3.65
N ARG A 38 -19.57 -11.05 -3.18
CA ARG A 38 -19.12 -12.40 -3.55
C ARG A 38 -19.01 -13.25 -2.30
N SER A 39 -19.65 -14.42 -2.32
CA SER A 39 -19.38 -15.44 -1.32
C SER A 39 -17.93 -15.90 -1.43
N GLY A 40 -17.32 -16.24 -0.29
CA GLY A 40 -16.03 -16.93 -0.26
C GLY A 40 -16.05 -18.27 -1.01
N HIS A 41 -14.93 -18.99 -1.09
CA HIS A 41 -13.74 -18.88 -0.25
C HIS A 41 -12.64 -18.03 -0.90
N PHE A 42 -12.01 -17.14 -0.13
CA PHE A 42 -10.79 -16.42 -0.54
C PHE A 42 -9.66 -16.78 0.43
N TYR A 43 -8.54 -17.28 -0.10
CA TYR A 43 -7.41 -17.82 0.67
C TYR A 43 -6.34 -16.79 1.02
N ASP A 44 -6.28 -15.67 0.32
CA ASP A 44 -5.33 -14.59 0.58
C ASP A 44 -5.83 -13.24 0.06
N GLU A 45 -5.08 -12.18 0.36
CA GLU A 45 -5.39 -10.83 -0.08
C GLU A 45 -5.26 -10.65 -1.60
N PHE A 46 -4.44 -11.45 -2.28
CA PHE A 46 -4.23 -11.33 -3.72
C PHE A 46 -5.45 -11.82 -4.49
N GLU A 47 -6.09 -12.90 -4.05
CA GLU A 47 -7.37 -13.33 -4.63
C GLU A 47 -8.44 -12.24 -4.48
N ILE A 48 -8.45 -11.50 -3.37
CA ILE A 48 -9.35 -10.35 -3.17
C ILE A 48 -8.98 -9.21 -4.12
N LEU A 49 -7.69 -8.91 -4.30
CA LEU A 49 -7.22 -7.92 -5.27
C LEU A 49 -7.58 -8.29 -6.71
N GLU A 50 -7.55 -9.58 -7.07
CA GLU A 50 -8.03 -10.04 -8.39
C GLU A 50 -9.52 -9.80 -8.60
N VAL A 51 -10.34 -9.89 -7.54
CA VAL A 51 -11.77 -9.51 -7.61
C VAL A 51 -11.93 -8.01 -7.81
N LEU A 52 -11.07 -7.21 -7.19
CA LEU A 52 -11.07 -5.75 -7.32
C LEU A 52 -10.48 -5.28 -8.65
N ASN A 53 -9.71 -6.13 -9.33
CA ASN A 53 -9.13 -5.84 -10.63
C ASN A 53 -10.23 -5.67 -11.67
N GLY A 54 -10.35 -4.46 -12.23
CA GLY A 54 -11.43 -4.07 -13.12
C GLY A 54 -12.66 -3.46 -12.43
N THR A 55 -12.62 -3.29 -11.10
CA THR A 55 -13.62 -2.51 -10.36
C THR A 55 -13.06 -1.19 -9.88
N GLU A 56 -12.77 -0.30 -10.83
CA GLU A 56 -12.34 1.07 -10.54
C GLU A 56 -13.37 1.77 -9.64
N GLY A 57 -12.90 2.60 -8.70
CA GLY A 57 -13.81 3.37 -7.84
C GLY A 57 -14.33 2.67 -6.58
N ALA A 58 -13.84 1.47 -6.25
CA ALA A 58 -14.15 0.83 -4.97
C ALA A 58 -13.81 1.75 -3.77
N GLU A 59 -14.77 1.95 -2.88
CA GLU A 59 -14.66 2.89 -1.75
C GLU A 59 -14.36 2.18 -0.43
N GLN A 60 -14.96 1.01 -0.20
CA GLN A 60 -14.68 0.18 0.97
C GLN A 60 -14.81 -1.31 0.65
N VAL A 61 -14.10 -2.13 1.42
CA VAL A 61 -14.08 -3.58 1.31
C VAL A 61 -14.37 -4.18 2.68
N PHE A 62 -15.47 -4.93 2.77
CA PHE A 62 -15.92 -5.58 3.99
C PHE A 62 -15.93 -7.10 3.87
N ARG A 63 -15.71 -7.76 4.99
CA ARG A 63 -16.05 -9.16 5.19
C ARG A 63 -17.26 -9.27 6.10
N LEU A 64 -18.26 -10.03 5.67
CA LEU A 64 -19.48 -10.28 6.43
C LEU A 64 -19.57 -11.76 6.77
N ASP A 65 -19.69 -12.07 8.04
CA ASP A 65 -19.99 -13.42 8.53
C ASP A 65 -21.52 -13.59 8.58
N LEU A 66 -22.03 -14.53 7.79
CA LEU A 66 -23.47 -14.79 7.70
C LEU A 66 -24.04 -15.50 8.94
N GLU A 67 -23.22 -16.26 9.66
CA GLU A 67 -23.66 -16.99 10.85
C GLU A 67 -23.75 -16.05 12.05
N THR A 68 -22.69 -15.29 12.29
CA THR A 68 -22.62 -14.39 13.45
C THR A 68 -23.22 -13.01 13.16
N LYS A 69 -23.46 -12.68 11.89
CA LYS A 69 -23.94 -11.37 11.40
C LYS A 69 -22.99 -10.23 11.76
N HIS A 70 -21.72 -10.54 11.98
CA HIS A 70 -20.67 -9.55 12.16
C HIS A 70 -20.11 -9.12 10.80
N TYR A 71 -19.66 -7.87 10.75
CA TYR A 71 -18.91 -7.34 9.62
C TYR A 71 -17.58 -6.76 10.11
N GLU A 72 -16.58 -6.84 9.25
CA GLU A 72 -15.24 -6.30 9.48
C GLU A 72 -14.80 -5.52 8.24
N ASP A 73 -14.24 -4.33 8.44
CA ASP A 73 -13.67 -3.50 7.39
C ASP A 73 -12.21 -3.87 7.20
N PHE A 74 -11.86 -4.27 5.98
CA PHE A 74 -10.50 -4.66 5.58
C PHE A 74 -9.89 -3.74 4.54
N SER A 75 -10.50 -2.57 4.32
CA SER A 75 -10.06 -1.61 3.31
C SER A 75 -8.58 -1.24 3.52
N GLU A 76 -8.16 -1.05 4.76
CA GLU A 76 -6.76 -0.70 5.09
C GLU A 76 -5.80 -1.87 4.81
N GLU A 77 -6.11 -3.09 5.26
CA GLU A 77 -5.24 -4.25 5.05
C GLU A 77 -5.10 -4.63 3.56
N ILE A 78 -6.18 -4.47 2.79
CA ILE A 78 -6.14 -4.65 1.33
C ILE A 78 -5.35 -3.52 0.67
N ALA A 79 -5.51 -2.26 1.11
CA ALA A 79 -4.75 -1.13 0.59
C ALA A 79 -3.24 -1.29 0.84
N GLU A 80 -2.85 -1.72 2.03
CA GLU A 80 -1.47 -2.04 2.37
C GLU A 80 -0.90 -3.12 1.46
N THR A 81 -1.67 -4.18 1.20
CA THR A 81 -1.22 -5.27 0.32
C THR A 81 -1.04 -4.76 -1.11
N TYR A 82 -2.00 -3.99 -1.63
CA TYR A 82 -1.90 -3.38 -2.94
C TYR A 82 -0.67 -2.49 -3.07
N ILE A 83 -0.44 -1.62 -2.08
CA ILE A 83 0.71 -0.71 -2.07
C ILE A 83 2.00 -1.51 -1.98
N ARG A 84 2.09 -2.53 -1.13
CA ARG A 84 3.29 -3.37 -1.02
C ARG A 84 3.65 -4.01 -2.36
N ASP A 85 2.66 -4.55 -3.06
CA ASP A 85 2.86 -5.23 -4.36
C ASP A 85 3.18 -4.23 -5.49
N ASN A 86 2.59 -3.02 -5.45
CA ASN A 86 2.72 -2.01 -6.50
C ASN A 86 3.67 -0.84 -6.15
N SER A 87 4.32 -0.86 -4.98
CA SER A 87 5.03 0.29 -4.37
C SER A 87 6.06 0.97 -5.29
N ILE A 88 6.63 0.21 -6.22
CA ILE A 88 7.66 0.67 -7.15
C ILE A 88 7.06 1.43 -8.35
N CYS A 89 5.78 1.20 -8.69
CA CYS A 89 5.15 1.65 -9.92
C CYS A 89 3.97 2.62 -9.71
N LEU A 90 3.68 3.02 -8.46
CA LEU A 90 2.60 3.97 -8.17
C LEU A 90 3.01 5.40 -8.56
N ASP A 91 2.88 5.72 -9.85
CA ASP A 91 3.06 7.08 -10.41
C ASP A 91 1.83 7.98 -10.16
N GLY A 92 1.31 7.94 -8.93
CA GLY A 92 0.32 8.90 -8.40
C GLY A 92 -1.13 8.69 -8.84
N ALA A 93 -1.43 7.81 -9.80
CA ALA A 93 -2.81 7.45 -10.14
C ALA A 93 -3.19 6.16 -9.41
N VAL A 94 -3.91 6.30 -8.29
CA VAL A 94 -4.49 5.17 -7.56
C VAL A 94 -5.92 4.97 -8.06
N GLU A 95 -6.24 3.77 -8.54
CA GLU A 95 -7.53 3.46 -9.20
C GLU A 95 -8.70 3.31 -8.22
N HIS A 96 -8.41 3.10 -6.93
CA HIS A 96 -9.43 2.84 -5.91
C HIS A 96 -9.38 3.87 -4.76
N PRO A 97 -10.48 4.59 -4.50
CA PRO A 97 -10.60 5.53 -3.39
C PRO A 97 -10.23 4.96 -2.01
N PHE A 98 -10.51 3.67 -1.75
CA PHE A 98 -10.14 3.05 -0.47
C PHE A 98 -8.61 3.02 -0.24
N ILE A 99 -7.84 2.95 -1.33
CA ILE A 99 -6.38 2.96 -1.29
C ILE A 99 -5.88 4.39 -1.13
N GLU A 100 -6.42 5.35 -1.89
CA GLU A 100 -6.03 6.77 -1.79
C GLU A 100 -6.25 7.31 -0.38
N ASN A 101 -7.36 6.92 0.26
CA ASN A 101 -7.72 7.34 1.62
C ASN A 101 -7.09 6.48 2.73
N SER A 102 -6.30 5.44 2.39
CA SER A 102 -5.67 4.57 3.38
C SER A 102 -4.52 5.26 4.12
N ASN A 103 -4.29 4.85 5.36
CA ASN A 103 -3.11 5.31 6.11
C ASN A 103 -1.82 4.83 5.45
N ALA A 104 -1.84 3.63 4.89
CA ALA A 104 -0.73 3.05 4.14
C ALA A 104 -0.28 3.93 2.97
N TYR A 105 -1.21 4.47 2.19
CA TYR A 105 -0.88 5.38 1.09
C TYR A 105 -0.30 6.70 1.60
N ALA A 106 -0.88 7.23 2.68
CA ALA A 106 -0.36 8.43 3.32
C ALA A 106 1.06 8.24 3.87
N GLU A 107 1.40 7.05 4.37
CA GLU A 107 2.76 6.69 4.80
C GLU A 107 3.72 6.59 3.61
N LEU A 108 3.33 5.90 2.53
CA LEU A 108 4.11 5.83 1.29
C LEU A 108 4.47 7.22 0.75
N LEU A 109 3.50 8.15 0.70
CA LEU A 109 3.74 9.52 0.24
C LEU A 109 4.75 10.27 1.12
N LYS A 110 4.72 10.05 2.43
CA LYS A 110 5.69 10.65 3.36
C LYS A 110 7.09 10.10 3.11
N GLU A 111 7.23 8.79 2.91
CA GLU A 111 8.50 8.14 2.61
C GLU A 111 9.10 8.64 1.29
N GLN A 112 8.30 8.70 0.22
CA GLN A 112 8.73 9.24 -1.07
C GLN A 112 9.19 10.71 -0.97
N LYS A 113 8.48 11.52 -0.18
CA LYS A 113 8.85 12.93 0.05
C LYS A 113 10.15 13.05 0.86
N ALA A 114 10.35 12.19 1.86
CA ALA A 114 11.58 12.12 2.63
C ALA A 114 12.76 11.70 1.74
N GLN A 115 12.57 10.69 0.88
CA GLN A 115 13.59 10.23 -0.05
C GLN A 115 13.99 11.33 -1.05
N LYS A 116 13.02 12.00 -1.68
CA LYS A 116 13.30 13.14 -2.59
C LYS A 116 14.08 14.25 -1.88
N SER A 117 13.74 14.53 -0.62
CA SER A 117 14.45 15.54 0.18
C SER A 117 15.89 15.13 0.46
N ASN A 118 16.12 13.85 0.80
CA ASN A 118 17.46 13.29 1.00
C ASN A 118 18.27 13.34 -0.30
N ASP A 119 17.71 12.94 -1.44
CA ASP A 119 18.39 12.98 -2.74
C ASP A 119 18.80 14.41 -3.12
N ILE A 120 17.97 15.42 -2.83
CA ILE A 120 18.32 16.83 -3.02
C ILE A 120 19.49 17.25 -2.12
N ILE A 121 19.49 16.83 -0.86
CA ILE A 121 20.56 17.15 0.10
C ILE A 121 21.87 16.48 -0.36
N TYR A 122 21.86 15.17 -0.62
CA TYR A 122 23.04 14.43 -1.05
C TYR A 122 23.55 14.89 -2.42
N GLY A 123 22.67 15.13 -3.39
CA GLY A 123 23.05 15.68 -4.68
C GLY A 123 23.71 17.06 -4.58
N ARG A 124 23.26 17.91 -3.65
CA ARG A 124 23.93 19.19 -3.36
C ARG A 124 25.29 18.99 -2.71
N TYR A 125 25.41 18.06 -1.75
CA TYR A 125 26.70 17.71 -1.15
C TYR A 125 27.71 17.26 -2.20
N GLU A 126 27.34 16.36 -3.11
CA GLU A 126 28.21 15.92 -4.21
C GLU A 126 28.61 17.06 -5.15
N GLN A 127 27.69 18.00 -5.45
CA GLN A 127 28.01 19.16 -6.28
C GLN A 127 29.00 20.13 -5.62
N GLN A 128 28.88 20.32 -4.30
CA GLN A 128 29.77 21.18 -3.52
C GLN A 128 31.14 20.54 -3.27
N HIS A 129 31.20 19.22 -3.16
CA HIS A 129 32.41 18.45 -2.89
C HIS A 129 32.98 17.75 -4.13
N ARG A 130 32.51 18.09 -5.34
CA ARG A 130 33.15 17.70 -6.57
C ARG A 130 34.52 18.37 -6.66
N LEU A 131 35.56 17.61 -6.33
CA LEU A 131 36.95 17.99 -6.58
C LEU A 131 37.08 18.37 -8.06
N ARG A 132 37.49 19.61 -8.33
CA ARG A 132 37.81 20.02 -9.69
C ARG A 132 39.20 19.49 -10.03
N ALA A 133 39.50 19.34 -11.32
CA ALA A 133 40.81 18.82 -11.75
C ALA A 133 42.02 19.61 -11.20
N TYR A 134 41.82 20.85 -10.75
CA TYR A 134 42.83 21.70 -10.11
C TYR A 134 43.05 21.41 -8.61
N ASP A 135 42.15 20.71 -7.93
CA ASP A 135 42.26 20.39 -6.49
C ASP A 135 43.09 19.12 -6.22
N LEU A 136 43.57 18.45 -7.28
CA LEU A 136 44.39 17.23 -7.26
C LEU A 136 45.89 17.48 -7.57
N VAL A 137 46.34 18.74 -7.51
CA VAL A 137 47.71 19.17 -7.83
C VAL A 137 48.61 19.19 -6.60
#